data_AF-R9H6R2-F1
#
_entry.id   AF-R9H6R2-F1
#
_cell.length_a   1.000
_cell.length_b   1.000
_cell.length_c   1.000
_cell.angle_alpha   90.00
_cell.angle_beta   90.00
_cell.angle_gamma   90.00
#
_symmetry.space_group_name_H-M   'P 1'
#
loop_
_entity.id
_entity.type
_entity.pdbx_description
1 polymer ?
#
loop_
_entity_poly.entity_id
_entity_poly.type
_entity_poly.pdbx_seq_one_letter_code
_entity_poly.pdbx_strand_id
1 'polypeptide(L)'
;MKTFISWIIANFEGVIFCIIFSIIAIFLFSNPPIKDDGTIISHKGLLELLILSAVFIGGLTLQTKNAGVGIIKYLLIVAFLIWRPGLDDSLIQNFLSWTFLWILFIGSSVIGLISAIYAFLNFDDVVSLRMLYRNSCVSLFEANWLYTIDRFAGLSLSIFLNIGWFIMILKL
;
A
#
# COMPACT_ATOMS: atom_id res chain seq x y z
N MET A 1 -23.06 5.94 -10.75
CA MET A 1 -22.10 4.84 -10.51
C MET A 1 -20.68 5.16 -10.98
N LYS A 2 -20.45 5.69 -12.19
CA LYS A 2 -19.10 6.08 -12.65
C LYS A 2 -18.36 7.02 -11.69
N THR A 3 -19.04 8.04 -11.17
CA THR A 3 -18.47 9.02 -10.23
C THR A 3 -17.96 8.40 -8.93
N PHE A 4 -18.67 7.40 -8.40
CA PHE A 4 -18.26 6.69 -7.19
C PHE A 4 -17.04 5.80 -7.44
N ILE A 5 -17.00 5.10 -8.57
CA ILE A 5 -15.84 4.28 -8.99
C ILE A 5 -14.62 5.17 -9.21
N SER A 6 -14.77 6.31 -9.89
CA SER A 6 -13.70 7.29 -10.09
C SER A 6 -13.20 7.88 -8.76
N TRP A 7 -14.10 8.11 -7.80
CA TRP A 7 -13.71 8.56 -6.45
C TRP A 7 -12.93 7.49 -5.69
N ILE A 8 -13.36 6.23 -5.75
CA ILE A 8 -12.63 5.10 -5.15
C ILE A 8 -11.24 5.03 -5.75
N ILE A 9 -11.11 5.05 -7.07
CA ILE A 9 -9.81 4.95 -7.77
C ILE A 9 -8.91 6.15 -7.44
N ALA A 10 -9.48 7.35 -7.27
CA ALA A 10 -8.74 8.53 -6.86
C ALA A 10 -8.18 8.43 -5.42
N ASN A 11 -8.87 7.71 -4.53
CA ASN A 11 -8.56 7.66 -3.09
C ASN A 11 -8.18 6.26 -2.59
N PHE A 12 -7.94 5.32 -3.50
CA PHE A 12 -7.89 3.90 -3.19
C PHE A 12 -6.81 3.55 -2.17
N GLU A 13 -5.67 4.24 -2.17
CA GLU A 13 -4.61 4.02 -1.17
C GLU A 13 -5.07 4.32 0.26
N GLY A 14 -5.85 5.39 0.43
CA GLY A 14 -6.42 5.74 1.74
C GLY A 14 -7.52 4.77 2.13
N VAL A 15 -8.38 4.39 1.18
CA VAL A 15 -9.47 3.44 1.44
C VAL A 15 -8.92 2.07 1.86
N ILE A 16 -7.98 1.51 1.10
CA ILE A 16 -7.41 0.20 1.40
C ILE A 16 -6.65 0.21 2.73
N PHE A 17 -5.91 1.29 3.01
CA PHE A 17 -5.22 1.49 4.28
C PHE A 17 -6.22 1.48 5.46
N CYS A 18 -7.29 2.28 5.40
CA CYS A 18 -8.29 2.34 6.45
C CYS A 18 -9.00 1.00 6.67
N ILE A 19 -9.36 0.30 5.59
CA ILE A 19 -10.03 -1.02 5.68
C ILE A 19 -9.09 -2.04 6.34
N ILE A 20 -7.86 -2.15 5.85
CA ILE A 20 -6.91 -3.16 6.36
C ILE A 20 -6.57 -2.89 7.82
N PHE A 21 -6.28 -1.64 8.19
CA PHE A 21 -5.97 -1.32 9.59
C PHE A 21 -7.16 -1.51 10.53
N SER A 22 -8.40 -1.28 10.06
CA SER A 22 -9.59 -1.57 10.85
C SER A 22 -9.74 -3.07 11.11
N ILE A 23 -9.51 -3.91 10.09
CA ILE A 23 -9.57 -5.37 10.24
C ILE A 23 -8.45 -5.86 11.17
N ILE A 24 -7.23 -5.33 11.01
CA ILE A 24 -6.09 -5.65 11.88
C ILE A 24 -6.41 -5.33 13.34
N ALA A 25 -6.97 -4.14 13.61
CA ALA A 25 -7.34 -3.75 14.96
C ALA A 25 -8.37 -4.72 15.56
N ILE A 26 -9.44 -5.03 14.83
CA ILE A 26 -10.44 -6.00 15.29
C ILE A 26 -9.80 -7.35 15.60
N PHE A 27 -8.92 -7.85 14.73
CA PHE A 27 -8.27 -9.14 14.92
C PHE A 27 -7.37 -9.15 16.16
N LEU A 28 -6.46 -8.18 16.30
CA LEU A 28 -5.50 -8.10 17.40
C LEU A 28 -6.16 -7.92 18.77
N PHE A 29 -7.23 -7.11 18.86
CA PHE A 29 -7.93 -6.89 20.13
C PHE A 29 -8.92 -8.02 20.47
N SER A 30 -9.39 -8.79 19.48
CA SER A 30 -10.23 -9.97 19.72
C SER A 30 -9.40 -11.22 20.05
N ASN A 31 -8.20 -11.33 19.48
CA ASN A 31 -7.27 -12.45 19.66
C ASN A 31 -5.86 -11.91 19.94
N PRO A 32 -5.60 -11.44 21.17
CA PRO A 32 -4.31 -10.88 21.50
C PRO A 32 -3.21 -11.96 21.44
N PRO A 33 -2.05 -11.69 20.81
CA PRO A 33 -0.98 -12.67 20.70
C PRO A 33 -0.46 -13.09 22.09
N ILE A 34 -0.09 -14.36 22.19
CA ILE A 34 0.46 -14.96 23.40
C ILE A 34 1.97 -15.11 23.18
N LYS A 35 2.76 -14.60 24.11
CA LYS A 35 4.22 -14.76 24.09
C LYS A 35 4.62 -16.20 24.39
N ASP A 36 5.87 -16.55 24.06
CA ASP A 36 6.46 -17.88 24.33
C ASP A 36 6.42 -18.29 25.82
N ASP A 37 6.38 -17.31 26.73
CA ASP A 37 6.24 -17.51 28.17
C ASP A 37 4.78 -17.72 28.64
N GLY A 38 3.82 -17.76 27.71
CA GLY A 38 2.38 -17.90 27.97
C GLY A 38 1.70 -16.59 28.39
N THR A 39 2.42 -15.46 28.44
CA THR A 39 1.82 -14.17 28.81
C THR A 39 1.19 -13.47 27.61
N ILE A 40 -0.01 -12.92 27.79
CA ILE A 40 -0.72 -12.18 26.76
C ILE A 40 -0.05 -10.80 26.59
N ILE A 41 0.17 -10.36 25.34
CA ILE A 41 0.64 -8.99 25.08
C ILE A 41 -0.38 -8.00 25.63
N SER A 42 0.09 -7.00 26.38
CA SER A 42 -0.80 -6.01 26.97
C SER A 42 -1.55 -5.21 25.88
N HIS A 43 -2.79 -4.85 26.16
CA HIS A 43 -3.60 -4.03 25.25
C HIS A 43 -2.91 -2.70 24.89
N LYS A 44 -2.13 -2.14 25.84
CA LYS A 44 -1.32 -0.94 25.60
C LYS A 44 -0.20 -1.20 24.58
N GLY A 45 0.52 -2.32 24.70
CA GLY A 45 1.57 -2.69 23.75
C GLY A 45 1.03 -2.97 22.35
N LEU A 46 -0.13 -3.62 22.25
CA LEU A 46 -0.82 -3.84 20.97
C LEU A 46 -1.26 -2.53 20.33
N LEU A 47 -1.79 -1.59 21.12
CA LEU A 47 -2.18 -0.27 20.63
C LEU A 47 -0.97 0.52 20.13
N GLU A 48 0.15 0.51 20.85
CA GLU A 48 1.39 1.18 20.44
C GLU A 48 1.93 0.60 19.12
N LEU A 49 1.96 -0.73 18.98
CA LEU A 49 2.37 -1.41 17.74
C LEU A 49 1.46 -1.02 16.56
N LEU A 50 0.14 -1.01 16.80
CA LEU A 50 -0.85 -0.67 15.78
C LEU A 50 -0.70 0.79 15.31
N ILE A 51 -0.54 1.74 16.24
CA ILE A 51 -0.37 3.16 15.91
C ILE A 51 0.93 3.38 15.15
N LEU A 52 2.04 2.80 15.63
CA LEU A 52 3.35 3.01 15.01
C LEU A 52 3.40 2.41 13.60
N SER A 53 2.84 1.22 13.41
CA SER A 53 2.71 0.61 12.08
C SER A 53 1.74 1.38 11.17
N ALA A 54 0.63 1.90 11.69
CA ALA A 54 -0.31 2.73 10.93
C ALA A 54 0.35 4.02 10.43
N VAL A 55 1.09 4.71 11.30
CA VAL A 55 1.79 5.94 10.92
C VAL A 55 2.88 5.64 9.89
N PHE A 56 3.65 4.56 10.08
CA PHE A 56 4.73 4.21 9.17
C PHE A 56 4.21 3.78 7.79
N ILE A 57 3.27 2.83 7.74
CA ILE A 57 2.69 2.36 6.48
C ILE A 57 1.90 3.48 5.83
N GLY A 58 1.10 4.22 6.59
CA GLY A 58 0.36 5.38 6.09
C GLY A 58 1.29 6.41 5.44
N GLY A 59 2.41 6.77 6.08
CA GLY A 59 3.40 7.68 5.48
C GLY A 59 4.06 7.15 4.20
N LEU A 60 4.20 5.83 4.06
CA LEU A 60 4.77 5.21 2.87
C LEU A 60 3.76 5.09 1.72
N THR A 61 2.51 4.74 2.03
CA THR A 61 1.45 4.45 1.05
C THR A 61 0.63 5.66 0.67
N LEU A 62 0.58 6.68 1.53
CA LEU A 62 -0.07 7.94 1.20
C LEU A 62 0.70 8.67 0.11
N GLN A 63 -0.11 9.22 -0.75
CA GLN A 63 0.24 9.73 -2.04
C GLN A 63 0.77 11.15 -1.95
N THR A 64 1.94 11.39 -2.53
CA THR A 64 2.57 12.71 -2.56
C THR A 64 2.27 13.40 -3.89
N LYS A 65 2.22 14.74 -3.90
CA LYS A 65 2.04 15.54 -5.13
C LYS A 65 3.10 15.26 -6.20
N ASN A 66 4.26 14.74 -5.80
CA ASN A 66 5.37 14.44 -6.71
C ASN A 66 5.35 12.99 -7.18
N ALA A 67 5.00 12.77 -8.45
CA ALA A 67 5.00 11.46 -9.11
C ALA A 67 6.36 10.74 -9.02
N GLY A 68 7.47 11.49 -9.03
CA GLY A 68 8.82 10.92 -8.93
C GLY A 68 9.06 10.16 -7.63
N VAL A 69 8.45 10.62 -6.52
CA VAL A 69 8.58 9.94 -5.22
C VAL A 69 7.87 8.59 -5.25
N GLY A 70 6.69 8.49 -5.87
CA GLY A 70 5.97 7.23 -6.05
C GLY A 70 6.78 6.21 -6.86
N ILE A 71 7.37 6.66 -7.97
CA ILE A 71 8.21 5.82 -8.84
C ILE A 71 9.44 5.32 -8.09
N ILE A 72 10.16 6.20 -7.38
CA ILE A 72 11.35 5.81 -6.61
C ILE A 72 11.00 4.76 -5.56
N LYS A 73 9.91 4.97 -4.80
CA LYS A 73 9.45 4.00 -3.81
C LYS A 73 9.15 2.63 -4.45
N TYR A 74 8.49 2.61 -5.61
CA TYR A 74 8.20 1.38 -6.34
C TYR A 74 9.48 0.68 -6.82
N LEU A 75 10.44 1.41 -7.39
CA LEU A 75 11.72 0.87 -7.83
C LEU A 75 12.56 0.33 -6.67
N LEU A 76 12.50 0.96 -5.49
CA LEU A 76 13.17 0.44 -4.29
C LEU A 76 12.60 -0.91 -3.85
N ILE A 77 11.28 -1.12 -3.96
CA ILE A 77 10.67 -2.44 -3.70
C ILE A 77 11.18 -3.48 -4.71
N VAL A 78 11.22 -3.13 -6.00
CA VAL A 78 11.76 -4.03 -7.03
C VAL A 78 13.21 -4.39 -6.74
N ALA A 79 14.04 -3.39 -6.41
CA ALA A 79 15.44 -3.60 -6.05
C ALA A 79 15.57 -4.52 -4.82
N PHE A 80 14.74 -4.32 -3.80
CA PHE A 80 14.70 -5.19 -2.61
C PHE A 80 14.35 -6.64 -2.96
N LEU A 81 13.36 -6.87 -3.82
CA LEU A 81 12.94 -8.20 -4.26
C LEU A 81 13.98 -8.91 -5.16
N ILE A 82 14.77 -8.15 -5.92
CA ILE A 82 15.86 -8.69 -6.74
C ILE A 82 17.09 -8.99 -5.90
N TRP A 83 17.47 -8.09 -4.99
CA TRP A 83 18.69 -8.20 -4.20
C TRP A 83 18.71 -9.47 -3.35
N ARG A 84 17.54 -9.96 -2.91
CA ARG A 84 17.37 -11.11 -2.01
C ARG A 84 18.44 -11.09 -0.92
N PRO A 85 18.29 -10.22 0.10
CA PRO A 85 19.24 -10.23 1.20
C PRO A 85 19.31 -11.66 1.75
N GLY A 86 20.53 -12.20 1.86
CA GLY A 86 20.82 -13.49 2.48
C GLY A 86 20.56 -13.43 3.99
N LEU A 87 19.37 -13.01 4.37
CA LEU A 87 18.87 -13.01 5.74
C LEU A 87 18.72 -14.48 6.12
N ASP A 88 19.51 -14.91 7.11
CA ASP A 88 19.50 -16.28 7.61
C ASP A 88 18.06 -16.77 7.82
N ASP A 89 17.82 -17.97 7.27
CA ASP A 89 16.52 -18.53 6.86
C ASP A 89 15.52 -18.86 8.00
N SER A 90 15.68 -18.32 9.22
CA SER A 90 14.86 -18.74 10.37
C SER A 90 13.73 -17.78 10.75
N LEU A 91 13.97 -16.46 10.78
CA LEU A 91 12.94 -15.52 11.25
C LEU A 91 12.03 -15.04 10.13
N ILE A 92 12.56 -14.60 8.99
CA ILE A 92 11.77 -13.97 7.92
C ILE A 92 11.09 -15.00 7.01
N GLN A 93 11.73 -16.15 6.74
CA GLN A 93 11.12 -17.23 5.95
C GLN A 93 9.85 -17.80 6.61
N ASN A 94 9.77 -17.82 7.94
CA ASN A 94 8.58 -18.28 8.67
C ASN A 94 7.36 -17.35 8.45
N PHE A 95 7.59 -16.04 8.33
CA PHE A 95 6.51 -15.06 8.14
C PHE A 95 6.12 -14.87 6.68
N LEU A 96 7.07 -14.70 5.75
CA LEU A 96 6.79 -14.46 4.33
C LEU A 96 7.85 -15.16 3.47
N SER A 97 7.46 -16.23 2.77
CA SER A 97 8.38 -16.88 1.83
C SER A 97 8.73 -15.93 0.69
N TRP A 98 9.96 -16.02 0.18
CA TRP A 98 10.42 -15.15 -0.91
C TRP A 98 9.51 -15.27 -2.15
N THR A 99 9.09 -16.49 -2.47
CA THR A 99 8.12 -16.78 -3.54
C THR A 99 6.79 -16.06 -3.30
N PHE A 100 6.31 -16.03 -2.06
CA PHE A 100 5.08 -15.34 -1.71
C PHE A 100 5.21 -13.83 -1.89
N LEU A 101 6.33 -13.22 -1.51
CA LEU A 101 6.60 -11.79 -1.76
C LEU A 101 6.56 -11.45 -3.25
N TRP A 102 7.10 -12.31 -4.11
CA TRP A 102 7.01 -12.15 -5.56
C TRP A 102 5.58 -12.25 -6.09
N ILE A 103 4.79 -13.23 -5.61
CA ILE A 103 3.38 -13.36 -5.99
C ILE A 103 2.60 -12.11 -5.59
N LEU A 104 2.80 -11.65 -4.35
CA LEU A 104 2.13 -10.47 -3.81
C LEU A 104 2.53 -9.20 -4.59
N PHE A 105 3.82 -9.07 -4.93
CA PHE A 105 4.31 -8.01 -5.81
C PHE A 105 3.62 -8.04 -7.18
N ILE A 106 3.67 -9.16 -7.89
CA ILE A 106 3.05 -9.29 -9.21
C ILE A 106 1.54 -8.99 -9.15
N GLY A 107 0.84 -9.56 -8.17
CA GLY A 107 -0.60 -9.32 -7.98
C GLY A 107 -0.91 -7.84 -7.73
N SER A 108 -0.12 -7.18 -6.88
CA SER A 108 -0.27 -5.75 -6.60
C SER A 108 -0.02 -4.89 -7.85
N SER A 109 0.98 -5.24 -8.66
CA SER A 109 1.32 -4.54 -9.91
C SER A 109 0.22 -4.70 -10.96
N VAL A 110 -0.40 -5.87 -11.06
CA VAL A 110 -1.52 -6.10 -11.99
C VAL A 110 -2.72 -5.21 -11.63
N ILE A 111 -3.09 -5.14 -10.34
CA ILE A 111 -4.19 -4.28 -9.89
C ILE A 111 -3.84 -2.80 -10.11
N GLY A 112 -2.60 -2.39 -9.80
CA GLY A 112 -2.12 -1.04 -10.07
C GLY A 112 -2.18 -0.69 -11.56
N LEU A 113 -1.86 -1.64 -12.45
CA LEU A 113 -1.92 -1.44 -13.90
C LEU A 113 -3.36 -1.24 -14.39
N ILE A 114 -4.29 -2.08 -13.93
CA ILE A 114 -5.72 -1.93 -14.26
C ILE A 114 -6.23 -0.56 -13.82
N SER A 115 -5.86 -0.13 -12.61
CA SER A 115 -6.27 1.17 -12.10
C SER A 115 -5.63 2.33 -12.86
N ALA A 116 -4.38 2.20 -13.31
CA ALA A 116 -3.71 3.21 -14.12
C ALA A 116 -4.38 3.34 -15.49
N ILE A 117 -4.73 2.22 -16.14
CA ILE A 117 -5.48 2.23 -17.40
C ILE A 117 -6.83 2.94 -17.21
N TYR A 118 -7.57 2.63 -16.13
CA TYR A 118 -8.83 3.31 -15.84
C TYR A 118 -8.64 4.82 -15.63
N ALA A 119 -7.61 5.21 -14.88
CA ALA A 119 -7.31 6.61 -14.60
C ALA A 119 -6.89 7.37 -15.87
N PHE A 120 -6.16 6.74 -16.79
CA PHE A 120 -5.79 7.33 -18.07
C PHE A 120 -7.01 7.57 -18.96
N LEU A 121 -7.93 6.60 -19.02
CA LEU A 121 -9.15 6.68 -19.83
C LEU A 121 -10.19 7.66 -19.27
N ASN A 122 -10.20 7.89 -17.95
CA ASN A 122 -11.17 8.76 -17.26
C ASN A 122 -10.46 9.90 -16.51
N PHE A 123 -9.38 10.43 -17.09
CA PHE A 123 -8.46 11.35 -16.44
C PHE A 123 -9.15 12.57 -15.80
N ASP A 124 -10.01 13.25 -16.56
CA ASP A 124 -10.69 14.48 -16.11
C ASP A 124 -11.55 14.24 -14.85
N ASP A 125 -12.28 13.12 -14.82
CA ASP A 125 -13.12 12.74 -13.68
C ASP A 125 -12.28 12.33 -12.46
N VAL A 126 -11.23 11.53 -12.67
CA VAL A 126 -10.45 10.97 -11.56
C VAL A 126 -9.56 12.05 -10.92
N VAL A 127 -9.00 12.97 -11.71
CA VAL A 127 -8.14 14.05 -11.19
C VAL A 127 -8.94 15.12 -10.47
N SER A 128 -10.11 15.50 -11.00
CA SER A 128 -10.97 16.50 -10.36
C SER A 128 -11.43 16.07 -8.97
N LEU A 129 -11.68 14.77 -8.78
CA LEU A 129 -12.06 14.18 -7.49
C LEU A 129 -10.90 14.10 -6.48
N ARG A 130 -9.66 14.33 -6.92
CA ARG A 130 -8.45 14.17 -6.11
C ARG A 130 -7.85 15.48 -5.61
N MET A 131 -8.33 16.64 -6.06
CA MET A 131 -7.94 17.99 -5.60
C MET A 131 -6.43 18.30 -5.55
N LEU A 132 -5.54 17.50 -6.15
CA LEU A 132 -4.08 17.69 -6.09
C LEU A 132 -3.52 18.54 -7.23
N TYR A 133 -4.21 18.57 -8.39
CA TYR A 133 -3.78 19.29 -9.58
C TYR A 133 -4.68 20.51 -9.80
N ARG A 134 -4.25 21.64 -9.22
CA ARG A 134 -4.89 22.94 -9.45
C ARG A 134 -4.24 23.56 -10.69
N ASN A 135 -5.04 23.84 -11.73
CA ASN A 135 -4.73 24.59 -12.96
C ASN A 135 -3.33 25.24 -12.96
N SER A 136 -2.34 24.54 -13.49
CA SER A 136 -1.01 25.10 -13.76
C SER A 136 -0.67 24.85 -15.22
N CYS A 137 0.09 25.75 -15.83
CA CYS A 137 0.44 25.85 -17.25
C CYS A 137 1.27 24.67 -17.80
N VAL A 138 0.84 23.43 -17.56
CA VAL A 138 1.50 22.19 -17.97
C VAL A 138 0.67 21.59 -19.11
N SER A 139 1.35 20.95 -20.06
CA SER A 139 0.65 20.25 -21.13
C SER A 139 -0.25 19.16 -20.55
N LEU A 140 -1.50 19.11 -21.00
CA LEU A 140 -2.53 18.18 -20.50
C LEU A 140 -2.09 16.72 -20.70
N PHE A 141 -1.30 16.48 -21.76
CA PHE A 141 -0.67 15.19 -22.05
C PHE A 141 0.35 14.76 -20.97
N GLU A 142 1.28 15.65 -20.60
CA GLU A 142 2.31 15.35 -19.60
C GLU A 142 1.70 15.13 -18.21
N ALA A 143 0.71 15.95 -17.84
CA ALA A 143 -0.02 15.78 -16.59
C ALA A 143 -0.75 14.43 -16.53
N ASN A 144 -1.39 14.02 -17.63
CA ASN A 144 -2.08 12.73 -17.71
C ASN A 144 -1.11 11.55 -17.58
N TRP A 145 0.02 11.61 -18.27
CA TRP A 145 1.02 10.56 -18.22
C TRP A 145 1.66 10.41 -16.83
N LEU A 146 2.08 11.54 -16.23
CA LEU A 146 2.65 11.56 -14.89
C LEU A 146 1.67 11.03 -13.85
N TYR A 147 0.41 11.45 -13.92
CA TYR A 147 -0.63 10.97 -13.02
C TYR A 147 -0.88 9.48 -13.17
N THR A 148 -0.91 8.97 -14.40
CA THR A 148 -1.15 7.56 -14.70
C THR A 148 -0.03 6.69 -14.15
N ILE A 149 1.23 7.08 -14.34
CA ILE A 149 2.39 6.38 -13.77
C ILE A 149 2.37 6.42 -12.24
N ASP A 150 2.01 7.57 -11.67
CA ASP A 150 1.88 7.73 -10.22
C ASP A 150 0.75 6.87 -9.63
N ARG A 151 -0.38 6.71 -10.34
CA ARG A 151 -1.45 5.75 -9.99
C ARG A 151 -0.89 4.34 -9.95
N PHE A 152 -0.21 3.91 -11.01
CA PHE A 152 0.37 2.58 -11.08
C PHE A 152 1.32 2.33 -9.90
N ALA A 153 2.33 3.19 -9.74
CA ALA A 153 3.37 2.99 -8.75
C ALA A 153 2.82 3.03 -7.31
N GLY A 154 1.99 4.03 -7.00
CA GLY A 154 1.48 4.20 -5.65
C GLY A 154 0.42 3.19 -5.25
N LEU A 155 -0.46 2.76 -6.16
CA LEU A 155 -1.45 1.71 -5.86
C LEU A 155 -0.80 0.35 -5.69
N SER A 156 0.13 0.00 -6.59
CA SER A 156 0.87 -1.26 -6.49
C SER A 156 1.62 -1.32 -5.15
N LEU A 157 2.30 -0.24 -4.78
CA LEU A 157 3.01 -0.14 -3.51
C LEU A 157 2.08 -0.19 -2.30
N SER A 158 0.94 0.52 -2.36
CA SER A 158 -0.04 0.54 -1.26
C SER A 158 -0.64 -0.83 -1.02
N ILE A 159 -1.05 -1.53 -2.08
CA ILE A 159 -1.57 -2.90 -1.99
C ILE A 159 -0.48 -3.84 -1.46
N PHE A 160 0.74 -3.73 -1.99
CA PHE A 160 1.86 -4.57 -1.57
C PHE A 160 2.12 -4.45 -0.06
N LEU A 161 2.29 -3.22 0.43
CA LEU A 161 2.63 -2.98 1.83
C LEU A 161 1.47 -3.31 2.78
N ASN A 162 0.23 -2.90 2.46
CA ASN A 162 -0.90 -3.14 3.35
C ASN A 162 -1.25 -4.64 3.44
N ILE A 163 -1.28 -5.37 2.32
CA ILE A 163 -1.57 -6.81 2.35
C ILE A 163 -0.40 -7.58 2.98
N GLY A 164 0.84 -7.22 2.65
CA GLY A 164 2.01 -7.82 3.28
C GLY A 164 1.98 -7.67 4.80
N TRP A 165 1.67 -6.47 5.28
CA TRP A 165 1.52 -6.19 6.71
C TRP A 165 0.37 -6.97 7.35
N PHE A 166 -0.80 -7.01 6.71
CA PHE A 166 -1.94 -7.78 7.20
C PHE A 166 -1.58 -9.25 7.45
N ILE A 167 -0.87 -9.86 6.50
CA ILE A 167 -0.46 -11.28 6.59
C ILE A 167 0.58 -11.49 7.69
N MET A 168 1.50 -10.54 7.87
CA MET A 168 2.44 -10.59 9.00
C MET A 168 1.72 -10.55 10.34
N ILE A 169 0.72 -9.68 10.49
CA ILE A 169 -0.07 -9.59 11.71
C ILE A 169 -0.89 -10.87 11.97
N LEU A 170 -1.46 -11.49 10.93
CA LEU A 170 -2.21 -12.74 11.11
C LEU A 170 -1.34 -13.92 11.58
N LYS A 171 -0.02 -13.81 11.45
CA LYS A 171 0.95 -14.84 11.85
C LYS A 171 1.62 -14.55 13.21
N LEU A 172 1.34 -13.40 13.82
CA LEU A 172 1.72 -13.07 15.20
C LEU A 172 0.78 -13.79 16.18
#